data_AF-A0AAX6DIY8-F1
#
_entry.id   AF-A0AAX6DIY8-F1
#
_cell.length_a   1.000
_cell.length_b   1.000
_cell.length_c   1.000
_cell.angle_alpha   90.00
_cell.angle_beta   90.00
_cell.angle_gamma   90.00
#
_symmetry.space_group_name_H-M   'P 1'
#
loop_
_entity.id
_entity.type
_entity.pdbx_description
1 polymer ?
#
loop_
_entity_poly.entity_id
_entity_poly.type
_entity_poly.pdbx_seq_one_letter_code
_entity_poly.pdbx_strand_id
1 'polypeptide(L)'
;MADCCEYRAWEELIPDALGLIFRNLSLQEVLTVVPRVCKSWGRAVSGPYCWQDIDIEEWSQRCKPEQIDRLVRVLVARSNGSFRRLAVFGLPDDNLFSFVAEHAGSLQTMVLPRSNISDSIVEQVSARLSNLTFLDVSYCKQIGPRALKAFGNNCKSLAGLRRTMHPLEVADETSQDDEAFAIASTMPKLRHLEVAYLLLTTHGVLEILSQCKVLDFLDVRGCWEVKLDERLLQEKHANLKVLGPHVVDSYEGSFWDDYSDYSDSSSVYSWAFMEDEVEVYEAGSDDDGDIWGDDRALEGLEVRFYGGGFNQAFSGFRWPASP
;
A
#
# COMPACT_ATOMS: atom_id res chain seq x y z
N MET A 1 37.88 -20.34 -38.43
CA MET A 1 37.82 -18.90 -38.11
C MET A 1 36.43 -18.64 -37.55
N ALA A 2 36.32 -17.86 -36.48
CA ALA A 2 35.08 -17.36 -35.86
C ALA A 2 33.87 -18.34 -35.82
N ASP A 3 33.63 -18.92 -34.65
CA ASP A 3 32.24 -19.18 -34.25
C ASP A 3 31.52 -17.83 -34.17
N CYS A 4 30.55 -17.60 -35.06
CA CYS A 4 29.62 -16.50 -34.89
C CYS A 4 28.61 -16.90 -33.81
N CYS A 5 28.89 -16.52 -32.57
CA CYS A 5 27.88 -16.55 -31.51
C CYS A 5 26.65 -15.78 -31.98
N GLU A 6 25.52 -16.46 -32.16
CA GLU A 6 24.22 -15.82 -32.40
C GLU A 6 23.77 -15.11 -31.12
N TYR A 7 24.29 -13.89 -30.91
CA TYR A 7 23.82 -12.98 -29.89
C TYR A 7 22.34 -12.67 -30.16
N ARG A 8 21.45 -13.32 -29.40
CA ARG A 8 20.00 -13.09 -29.49
C ARG A 8 19.71 -11.60 -29.40
N ALA A 9 19.06 -11.06 -30.43
CA ALA A 9 18.68 -9.66 -30.48
C ALA A 9 17.52 -9.40 -29.50
N TRP A 10 17.85 -9.13 -28.23
CA TRP A 10 16.85 -8.84 -27.19
C TRP A 10 15.99 -7.59 -27.49
N GLU A 11 16.31 -6.79 -28.51
CA GLU A 11 15.45 -5.69 -28.99
C GLU A 11 14.38 -6.10 -30.00
N GLU A 12 14.47 -7.31 -30.57
CA GLU A 12 13.47 -7.91 -31.47
C GLU A 12 12.36 -8.67 -30.72
N LEU A 13 12.49 -8.83 -29.39
CA LEU A 13 11.45 -9.41 -28.55
C LEU A 13 10.18 -8.55 -28.58
N ILE A 14 9.03 -9.21 -28.58
CA ILE A 14 7.72 -8.54 -28.51
C ILE A 14 7.60 -7.70 -27.22
N PRO A 15 6.89 -6.55 -27.25
CA PRO A 15 6.78 -5.65 -26.08
C PRO A 15 6.28 -6.33 -24.81
N ASP A 16 5.37 -7.30 -24.94
CA ASP A 16 4.84 -8.15 -23.87
C ASP A 16 5.96 -8.92 -23.14
N ALA A 17 6.87 -9.54 -23.89
CA ALA A 17 7.99 -10.30 -23.35
C ALA A 17 9.04 -9.38 -22.72
N LEU A 18 9.27 -8.19 -23.31
CA LEU A 18 10.09 -7.15 -22.71
C LEU A 18 9.51 -6.65 -21.39
N GLY A 19 8.20 -6.40 -21.31
CA GLY A 19 7.52 -6.02 -20.07
C GLY A 19 7.65 -7.08 -18.97
N LEU A 20 7.53 -8.36 -19.32
CA LEU A 20 7.76 -9.47 -18.38
C LEU A 20 9.22 -9.57 -17.89
N ILE A 21 10.20 -9.18 -18.71
CA ILE A 21 11.61 -9.09 -18.30
C ILE A 21 11.82 -7.88 -17.38
N PHE A 22 11.36 -6.70 -17.79
CA PHE A 22 11.59 -5.44 -17.06
C PHE A 22 10.88 -5.39 -15.70
N ARG A 23 9.80 -6.15 -15.48
CA ARG A 23 9.16 -6.32 -14.15
C ARG A 23 10.05 -7.00 -13.09
N ASN A 24 11.24 -7.50 -13.46
CA ASN A 24 12.26 -8.01 -12.52
C ASN A 24 13.33 -6.95 -12.17
N LEU A 25 13.24 -5.74 -12.72
CA LEU A 25 14.13 -4.62 -12.45
C LEU A 25 13.47 -3.65 -11.48
N SER A 26 14.26 -2.82 -10.81
CA SER A 26 13.72 -1.76 -9.95
C SER A 26 12.95 -0.70 -10.75
N LEU A 27 11.99 -0.05 -10.11
CA LEU A 27 11.27 1.10 -10.66
C LEU A 27 12.22 2.17 -11.23
N GLN A 28 13.36 2.39 -10.55
CA GLN A 28 14.42 3.29 -10.99
C GLN A 28 15.02 2.85 -12.33
N GLU A 29 15.41 1.59 -12.48
CA GLU A 29 16.01 1.06 -13.71
C GLU A 29 15.02 1.09 -14.86
N VAL A 30 13.77 0.68 -14.63
CA VAL A 30 12.70 0.72 -15.65
C VAL A 30 12.44 2.15 -16.12
N LEU A 31 12.44 3.15 -15.22
CA LEU A 31 12.20 4.55 -15.58
C LEU A 31 13.41 5.28 -16.18
N THR A 32 14.65 4.92 -15.79
CA THR A 32 15.84 5.74 -16.10
C THR A 32 16.91 5.04 -16.93
N VAL A 33 17.04 3.72 -16.84
CA VAL A 33 18.09 2.94 -17.51
C VAL A 33 17.55 2.27 -18.77
N VAL A 34 16.49 1.47 -18.64
CA VAL A 34 15.88 0.69 -19.75
C VAL A 34 15.53 1.56 -20.98
N PRO A 35 14.96 2.78 -20.85
CA PRO A 35 14.63 3.60 -22.00
C PRO A 35 15.85 4.16 -22.74
N ARG A 36 17.03 4.14 -22.11
CA ARG A 36 18.29 4.62 -22.67
C ARG A 36 19.08 3.54 -23.42
N VAL A 37 18.68 2.26 -23.31
CA VAL A 37 19.37 1.13 -23.96
C VAL A 37 19.13 1.14 -25.48
N CYS A 38 17.88 1.12 -25.93
CA CYS A 38 17.55 1.28 -27.34
C CYS A 38 16.10 1.78 -27.56
N LYS A 39 15.80 2.21 -28.80
CA LYS A 39 14.47 2.70 -29.19
C LYS A 39 13.37 1.63 -29.13
N SER A 40 13.71 0.33 -29.13
CA SER A 40 12.74 -0.74 -28.91
C SER A 40 12.31 -0.79 -27.44
N TRP A 41 13.30 -0.84 -26.54
CA TRP A 41 13.08 -0.90 -25.09
C TRP A 41 12.41 0.36 -24.54
N GLY A 42 12.78 1.55 -25.01
CA GLY A 42 12.09 2.80 -24.65
C GLY A 42 10.61 2.82 -25.05
N ARG A 43 10.24 2.25 -26.21
CA ARG A 43 8.83 2.11 -26.62
C ARG A 43 8.09 1.06 -25.78
N ALA A 44 8.75 -0.03 -25.38
CA ALA A 44 8.16 -1.03 -24.49
C ALA A 44 7.88 -0.45 -23.09
N VAL A 45 8.79 0.35 -22.53
CA VAL A 45 8.58 1.05 -21.23
C VAL A 45 7.52 2.13 -21.31
N SER A 46 7.39 2.85 -22.43
CA SER A 46 6.27 3.77 -22.63
C SER A 46 4.92 3.07 -22.87
N GLY A 47 4.93 1.75 -23.11
CA GLY A 47 3.75 0.94 -23.37
C GLY A 47 3.13 0.27 -22.13
N PRO A 48 1.92 -0.30 -22.27
CA PRO A 48 1.11 -0.77 -21.14
C PRO A 48 1.69 -2.00 -20.43
N TYR A 49 2.42 -2.87 -21.13
CA TYR A 49 2.87 -4.17 -20.63
C TYR A 49 3.83 -4.09 -19.44
N CYS A 50 4.61 -3.01 -19.33
CA CYS A 50 5.50 -2.78 -18.18
C CYS A 50 4.72 -2.38 -16.91
N TRP A 51 3.51 -1.85 -17.04
CA TRP A 51 2.74 -1.21 -15.98
C TRP A 51 1.46 -1.98 -15.63
N GLN A 52 1.45 -3.29 -15.86
CA GLN A 52 0.34 -4.16 -15.41
C GLN A 52 0.32 -4.35 -13.87
N ASP A 53 1.42 -4.02 -13.20
CA ASP A 53 1.66 -4.21 -11.77
C ASP A 53 2.50 -3.03 -11.30
N ILE A 54 1.84 -2.04 -10.71
CA ILE A 54 2.44 -0.77 -10.29
C ILE A 54 2.70 -0.87 -8.80
N ASP A 55 3.89 -1.32 -8.43
CA ASP A 55 4.34 -1.38 -7.05
C ASP A 55 5.36 -0.28 -6.79
N ILE A 56 4.97 0.69 -5.97
CA ILE A 56 5.82 1.83 -5.58
C ILE A 56 5.81 2.05 -4.07
N GLU A 57 5.36 1.07 -3.26
CA GLU A 57 5.03 1.28 -1.85
C GLU A 57 6.22 1.83 -1.04
N GLU A 58 7.37 1.11 -1.04
CA GLU A 58 8.60 1.53 -0.34
C GLU A 58 9.14 2.88 -0.85
N TRP A 59 8.97 3.17 -2.14
CA TRP A 59 9.38 4.45 -2.73
C TRP A 59 8.50 5.59 -2.22
N SER A 60 7.18 5.40 -2.22
CA SER A 60 6.20 6.41 -1.77
C SER A 60 6.34 6.75 -0.29
N GLN A 61 6.72 5.80 0.57
CA GLN A 61 7.04 6.06 1.99
C GLN A 61 8.14 7.12 2.22
N ARG A 62 9.00 7.37 1.21
CA ARG A 62 10.14 8.31 1.29
C ARG A 62 9.94 9.57 0.44
N CYS A 63 8.77 9.76 -0.16
CA CYS A 63 8.48 10.85 -1.09
C CYS A 63 7.42 11.81 -0.55
N LYS A 64 7.39 13.02 -1.12
CA LYS A 64 6.33 14.01 -0.83
C LYS A 64 5.03 13.71 -1.61
N PRO A 65 3.86 14.14 -1.11
CA PRO A 65 2.57 14.02 -1.80
C PRO A 65 2.57 14.37 -3.29
N GLU A 66 3.24 15.46 -3.67
CA GLU A 66 3.25 15.96 -5.06
C GLU A 66 4.09 15.08 -5.99
N GLN A 67 5.10 14.37 -5.43
CA GLN A 67 5.89 13.39 -6.15
C GLN A 67 5.09 12.09 -6.36
N ILE A 68 4.32 11.68 -5.35
CA ILE A 68 3.44 10.49 -5.41
C ILE A 68 2.35 10.72 -6.46
N ASP A 69 1.64 11.84 -6.41
CA ASP A 69 0.62 12.20 -7.41
C ASP A 69 1.18 12.15 -8.84
N ARG A 70 2.26 12.91 -9.07
CA ARG A 70 2.84 13.04 -10.41
C ARG A 70 3.34 11.70 -10.96
N LEU A 71 3.91 10.84 -10.11
CA LEU A 71 4.37 9.52 -10.56
C LEU A 71 3.19 8.57 -10.80
N VAL A 72 2.22 8.47 -9.88
CA VAL A 72 1.02 7.62 -10.06
C VAL A 72 0.28 8.00 -11.33
N ARG A 73 0.09 9.30 -11.61
CA ARG A 73 -0.53 9.76 -12.87
C ARG A 73 0.23 9.27 -14.12
N VAL A 74 1.55 9.38 -14.14
CA VAL A 74 2.39 8.92 -15.26
C VAL A 74 2.33 7.40 -15.44
N LEU A 75 2.39 6.61 -14.37
CA LEU A 75 2.38 5.14 -14.45
C LEU A 75 1.00 4.59 -14.85
N VAL A 76 -0.07 5.12 -14.26
CA VAL A 76 -1.45 4.74 -14.59
C VAL A 76 -1.80 5.14 -16.02
N ALA A 77 -1.42 6.33 -16.49
CA ALA A 77 -1.64 6.74 -17.88
C ALA A 77 -0.91 5.80 -18.87
N ARG A 78 0.36 5.46 -18.63
CA ARG A 78 1.13 4.50 -19.46
C ARG A 78 0.53 3.10 -19.47
N SER A 79 -0.11 2.67 -18.38
CA SER A 79 -0.78 1.36 -18.31
C SER A 79 -1.96 1.23 -19.29
N ASN A 80 -2.49 2.34 -19.82
CA ASN A 80 -3.64 2.40 -20.72
C ASN A 80 -4.83 1.55 -20.23
N GLY A 81 -5.12 1.60 -18.92
CA GLY A 81 -6.20 0.84 -18.28
C GLY A 81 -5.98 -0.67 -18.13
N SER A 82 -4.77 -1.17 -18.43
CA SER A 82 -4.42 -2.60 -18.31
C SER A 82 -3.81 -2.99 -16.95
N PHE A 83 -3.63 -2.05 -16.02
CA PHE A 83 -3.07 -2.35 -14.70
C PHE A 83 -4.01 -3.21 -13.85
N ARG A 84 -3.42 -4.27 -13.27
CA ARG A 84 -4.08 -5.32 -12.47
C ARG A 84 -3.75 -5.22 -10.99
N ARG A 85 -2.61 -4.63 -10.66
CA ARG A 85 -2.17 -4.36 -9.29
C ARG A 85 -1.66 -2.92 -9.17
N LEU A 86 -2.03 -2.27 -8.08
CA LEU A 86 -1.51 -0.97 -7.65
C LEU A 86 -1.19 -1.05 -6.15
N ALA A 87 0.05 -0.72 -5.78
CA ALA A 87 0.50 -0.59 -4.39
C ALA A 87 1.20 0.77 -4.19
N VAL A 88 0.60 1.62 -3.35
CA VAL A 88 1.06 3.00 -3.05
C VAL A 88 0.83 3.28 -1.57
N PHE A 89 1.84 3.78 -0.88
CA PHE A 89 1.71 4.26 0.50
C PHE A 89 1.40 5.75 0.50
N GLY A 90 0.41 6.19 1.28
CA GLY A 90 0.08 7.60 1.44
C GLY A 90 -0.44 8.28 0.18
N LEU A 91 -1.43 7.67 -0.50
CA LEU A 91 -2.10 8.32 -1.63
C LEU A 91 -2.77 9.63 -1.11
N PRO A 92 -2.44 10.80 -1.69
CA PRO A 92 -2.57 12.08 -0.99
C PRO A 92 -3.98 12.71 -0.99
N ASP A 93 -4.85 12.41 -1.96
CA ASP A 93 -6.20 12.97 -2.00
C ASP A 93 -7.22 12.15 -2.84
N ASP A 94 -8.49 12.53 -2.70
CA ASP A 94 -9.63 12.01 -3.47
C ASP A 94 -9.50 12.24 -4.99
N ASN A 95 -8.80 13.29 -5.44
CA ASN A 95 -8.67 13.62 -6.86
C ASN A 95 -7.80 12.60 -7.60
N LEU A 96 -6.68 12.21 -6.99
CA LEU A 96 -5.83 11.14 -7.51
C LEU A 96 -6.51 9.77 -7.39
N PHE A 97 -7.28 9.52 -6.33
CA PHE A 97 -8.08 8.30 -6.21
C PHE A 97 -9.15 8.19 -7.31
N SER A 98 -9.85 9.28 -7.64
CA SER A 98 -10.77 9.33 -8.78
C SER A 98 -10.06 9.01 -10.10
N PHE A 99 -8.94 9.67 -10.36
CA PHE A 99 -8.13 9.45 -11.56
C PHE A 99 -7.66 7.98 -11.68
N VAL A 100 -7.21 7.38 -10.57
CA VAL A 100 -6.89 5.93 -10.52
C VAL A 100 -8.12 5.10 -10.88
N ALA A 101 -9.28 5.37 -10.25
CA ALA A 101 -10.49 4.61 -10.45
C ALA A 101 -11.08 4.73 -11.88
N GLU A 102 -10.96 5.89 -12.52
CA GLU A 102 -11.37 6.11 -13.91
C GLU A 102 -10.60 5.23 -14.91
N HIS A 103 -9.32 4.95 -14.62
CA HIS A 103 -8.48 4.07 -15.43
C HIS A 103 -8.47 2.60 -14.96
N ALA A 104 -8.98 2.29 -13.77
CA ALA A 104 -8.86 0.99 -13.09
C ALA A 104 -9.70 -0.18 -13.68
N GLY A 105 -10.07 -0.14 -14.96
CA GLY A 105 -10.95 -1.14 -15.59
C GLY A 105 -10.45 -2.59 -15.51
N SER A 106 -9.12 -2.79 -15.44
CA SER A 106 -8.49 -4.12 -15.30
C SER A 106 -8.02 -4.43 -13.87
N LEU A 107 -8.28 -3.56 -12.88
CA LEU A 107 -7.66 -3.62 -11.56
C LEU A 107 -8.25 -4.75 -10.69
N GLN A 108 -7.37 -5.59 -10.15
CA GLN A 108 -7.71 -6.79 -9.37
C GLN A 108 -7.18 -6.71 -7.93
N THR A 109 -6.10 -5.96 -7.70
CA THR A 109 -5.44 -5.78 -6.40
C THR A 109 -5.15 -4.31 -6.16
N MET A 110 -5.67 -3.74 -5.07
CA MET A 110 -5.43 -2.35 -4.66
C MET A 110 -4.88 -2.34 -3.23
N VAL A 111 -3.69 -1.78 -3.05
CA VAL A 111 -3.01 -1.67 -1.74
C VAL A 111 -2.66 -0.21 -1.51
N LEU A 112 -3.38 0.45 -0.59
CA LEU A 112 -3.33 1.90 -0.39
C LEU A 112 -3.13 2.30 1.09
N PRO A 113 -2.15 1.74 1.82
CA PRO A 113 -1.96 2.05 3.25
C PRO A 113 -1.67 3.54 3.52
N ARG A 114 -2.16 4.06 4.65
CA ARG A 114 -2.07 5.48 5.09
C ARG A 114 -2.63 6.50 4.09
N SER A 115 -3.51 6.10 3.18
CA SER A 115 -4.06 7.00 2.16
C SER A 115 -5.16 7.92 2.69
N ASN A 116 -5.17 9.14 2.18
CA ASN A 116 -6.12 10.20 2.48
C ASN A 116 -7.28 10.16 1.47
N ILE A 117 -8.16 9.17 1.66
CA ILE A 117 -9.29 8.84 0.77
C ILE A 117 -10.58 8.87 1.60
N SER A 118 -11.59 9.61 1.15
CA SER A 118 -12.86 9.77 1.87
C SER A 118 -13.92 8.72 1.51
N ASP A 119 -14.83 8.46 2.46
CA ASP A 119 -16.12 7.79 2.19
C ASP A 119 -16.81 8.33 0.90
N SER A 120 -16.81 9.65 0.72
CA SER A 120 -17.54 10.33 -0.36
C SER A 120 -17.02 9.96 -1.75
N ILE A 121 -15.69 9.94 -1.95
CA ILE A 121 -15.14 9.57 -3.25
C ILE A 121 -15.31 8.07 -3.52
N VAL A 122 -15.21 7.22 -2.49
CA VAL A 122 -15.43 5.76 -2.65
C VAL A 122 -16.88 5.47 -3.03
N GLU A 123 -17.86 6.16 -2.43
CA GLU A 123 -19.28 6.07 -2.84
C GLU A 123 -19.48 6.49 -4.31
N GLN A 124 -18.73 7.46 -4.82
CA GLN A 124 -18.81 7.93 -6.21
C GLN A 124 -18.13 6.98 -7.22
N VAL A 125 -16.91 6.50 -6.93
CA VAL A 125 -16.06 5.84 -7.95
C VAL A 125 -15.99 4.32 -7.84
N SER A 126 -16.40 3.71 -6.73
CA SER A 126 -16.24 2.26 -6.51
C SER A 126 -16.94 1.37 -7.55
N ALA A 127 -17.94 1.87 -8.28
CA ALA A 127 -18.54 1.18 -9.43
C ALA A 127 -17.53 0.88 -10.56
N ARG A 128 -16.47 1.70 -10.71
CA ARG A 128 -15.37 1.45 -11.67
C ARG A 128 -14.47 0.29 -11.24
N LEU A 129 -14.40 0.03 -9.94
CA LEU A 129 -13.48 -0.93 -9.30
C LEU A 129 -14.06 -2.36 -9.21
N SER A 130 -15.10 -2.67 -9.97
CA SER A 130 -15.88 -3.93 -9.89
C SER A 130 -15.06 -5.23 -10.07
N ASN A 131 -13.87 -5.14 -10.69
CA ASN A 131 -12.94 -6.26 -10.87
C ASN A 131 -12.01 -6.53 -9.66
N LEU A 132 -12.06 -5.71 -8.59
CA LEU A 132 -11.24 -5.93 -7.40
C LEU A 132 -11.50 -7.29 -6.75
N THR A 133 -10.40 -7.97 -6.41
CA THR A 133 -10.33 -9.25 -5.72
C THR A 133 -9.61 -9.15 -4.38
N PHE A 134 -8.68 -8.19 -4.24
CA PHE A 134 -7.99 -7.86 -3.00
C PHE A 134 -7.94 -6.34 -2.79
N LEU A 135 -8.27 -5.88 -1.59
CA LEU A 135 -8.22 -4.47 -1.17
C LEU A 135 -7.48 -4.35 0.18
N ASP A 136 -6.54 -3.42 0.28
CA ASP A 136 -5.92 -3.00 1.54
C ASP A 136 -6.04 -1.48 1.71
N VAL A 137 -6.70 -1.08 2.80
CA VAL A 137 -7.00 0.30 3.19
C VAL A 137 -6.61 0.54 4.66
N SER A 138 -5.50 -0.08 5.07
CA SER A 138 -4.94 0.05 6.42
C SER A 138 -4.47 1.48 6.70
N TYR A 139 -4.69 1.96 7.92
CA TYR A 139 -4.33 3.30 8.40
C TYR A 139 -4.99 4.47 7.64
N CYS A 140 -5.99 4.19 6.78
CA CYS A 140 -6.78 5.20 6.07
C CYS A 140 -7.87 5.76 6.99
N LYS A 141 -7.59 6.86 7.69
CA LYS A 141 -8.49 7.45 8.70
C LYS A 141 -9.85 7.91 8.18
N GLN A 142 -9.96 8.28 6.90
CA GLN A 142 -11.17 8.82 6.29
C GLN A 142 -12.06 7.77 5.58
N ILE A 143 -11.60 6.51 5.55
CA ILE A 143 -12.39 5.35 5.14
C ILE A 143 -13.11 4.83 6.37
N GLY A 144 -14.44 4.76 6.30
CA GLY A 144 -15.29 4.21 7.36
C GLY A 144 -16.33 3.23 6.81
N PRO A 145 -17.49 3.05 7.48
CA PRO A 145 -18.48 2.05 7.11
C PRO A 145 -19.08 2.29 5.72
N ARG A 146 -19.17 3.54 5.23
CA ARG A 146 -19.75 3.84 3.91
C ARG A 146 -18.79 3.46 2.79
N ALA A 147 -17.51 3.82 2.88
CA ALA A 147 -16.48 3.36 1.94
C ALA A 147 -16.48 1.83 1.83
N LEU A 148 -16.43 1.12 2.97
CA LEU A 148 -16.45 -0.34 2.99
C LEU A 148 -17.74 -0.90 2.37
N LYS A 149 -18.90 -0.35 2.71
CA LYS A 149 -20.19 -0.75 2.12
C LYS A 149 -20.26 -0.49 0.62
N ALA A 150 -19.67 0.60 0.13
CA ALA A 150 -19.60 0.94 -1.29
C ALA A 150 -18.64 0.03 -2.07
N PHE A 151 -17.45 -0.26 -1.52
CA PHE A 151 -16.55 -1.29 -2.05
C PHE A 151 -17.26 -2.65 -2.12
N GLY A 152 -17.87 -3.12 -1.03
CA GLY A 152 -18.58 -4.40 -1.00
C GLY A 152 -19.81 -4.44 -1.91
N ASN A 153 -20.50 -3.31 -2.12
CA ASN A 153 -21.61 -3.21 -3.06
C ASN A 153 -21.18 -3.34 -4.53
N ASN A 154 -20.03 -2.79 -4.91
CA ASN A 154 -19.59 -2.77 -6.31
C ASN A 154 -18.58 -3.88 -6.67
N CYS A 155 -17.68 -4.24 -5.76
CA CYS A 155 -16.58 -5.19 -5.97
C CYS A 155 -17.03 -6.63 -5.68
N LYS A 156 -17.95 -7.18 -6.48
CA LYS A 156 -18.57 -8.52 -6.22
C LYS A 156 -17.65 -9.73 -6.41
N SER A 157 -16.37 -9.48 -6.70
CA SER A 157 -15.27 -10.44 -6.78
C SER A 157 -14.29 -10.34 -5.59
N LEU A 158 -14.52 -9.42 -4.64
CA LEU A 158 -13.63 -9.20 -3.49
C LEU A 158 -13.58 -10.45 -2.60
N ALA A 159 -12.36 -11.00 -2.46
CA ALA A 159 -12.06 -12.20 -1.69
C ALA A 159 -11.04 -11.93 -0.56
N GLY A 160 -10.24 -10.87 -0.67
CA GLY A 160 -9.35 -10.39 0.39
C GLY A 160 -9.63 -8.93 0.76
N LEU A 161 -9.69 -8.63 2.06
CA LEU A 161 -9.74 -7.28 2.60
C LEU A 161 -8.74 -7.14 3.77
N ARG A 162 -7.91 -6.10 3.76
CA ARG A 162 -7.15 -5.63 4.93
C ARG A 162 -7.59 -4.23 5.33
N ARG A 163 -7.88 -4.07 6.62
CA ARG A 163 -8.32 -2.86 7.31
C ARG A 163 -7.69 -2.88 8.71
N THR A 164 -6.38 -2.63 8.75
CA THR A 164 -5.62 -2.51 10.00
C THR A 164 -5.50 -1.04 10.40
N MET A 165 -5.62 -0.71 11.68
CA MET A 165 -5.36 0.65 12.20
C MET A 165 -4.18 0.66 13.17
N HIS A 166 -3.80 1.83 13.67
CA HIS A 166 -2.89 1.97 14.81
C HIS A 166 -3.71 2.40 16.04
N PRO A 167 -3.44 1.93 17.27
CA PRO A 167 -4.28 2.25 18.44
C PRO A 167 -4.46 3.75 18.71
N LEU A 168 -3.43 4.57 18.47
CA LEU A 168 -3.50 6.04 18.59
C LEU A 168 -4.31 6.73 17.47
N GLU A 169 -4.75 5.97 16.46
CA GLU A 169 -5.49 6.46 15.29
C GLU A 169 -6.98 6.08 15.32
N VAL A 170 -7.43 5.44 16.42
CA VAL A 170 -8.83 5.12 16.74
C VAL A 170 -9.18 5.50 18.19
N ALA A 171 -8.34 6.30 18.85
CA ALA A 171 -8.47 6.61 20.29
C ALA A 171 -9.57 7.64 20.61
N ASP A 172 -10.08 8.31 19.59
CA ASP A 172 -11.22 9.22 19.59
C ASP A 172 -12.55 8.53 19.19
N GLU A 173 -12.49 7.31 18.65
CA GLU A 173 -13.66 6.51 18.30
C GLU A 173 -14.24 5.76 19.51
N THR A 174 -15.52 5.36 19.41
CA THR A 174 -16.23 4.64 20.49
C THR A 174 -16.49 3.16 20.17
N SER A 175 -16.70 2.82 18.89
CA SER A 175 -16.71 1.46 18.35
C SER A 175 -16.65 1.53 16.83
N GLN A 176 -16.17 0.46 16.18
CA GLN A 176 -16.15 0.29 14.72
C GLN A 176 -16.98 -0.93 14.27
N ASP A 177 -17.92 -1.41 15.11
CA ASP A 177 -18.83 -2.50 14.78
C ASP A 177 -19.68 -2.21 13.52
N ASP A 178 -19.86 -0.94 13.14
CA ASP A 178 -20.51 -0.53 11.90
C ASP A 178 -19.66 -0.79 10.64
N GLU A 179 -18.33 -0.67 10.70
CA GLU A 179 -17.42 -1.20 9.67
C GLU A 179 -17.61 -2.72 9.52
N ALA A 180 -17.73 -3.45 10.64
CA ALA A 180 -17.98 -4.89 10.62
C ALA A 180 -19.35 -5.24 10.02
N PHE A 181 -20.43 -4.51 10.36
CA PHE A 181 -21.75 -4.70 9.75
C PHE A 181 -21.76 -4.33 8.25
N ALA A 182 -20.99 -3.33 7.83
CA ALA A 182 -20.82 -2.97 6.42
C ALA A 182 -20.14 -4.09 5.63
N ILE A 183 -19.06 -4.68 6.16
CA ILE A 183 -18.38 -5.86 5.59
C ILE A 183 -19.35 -7.05 5.53
N ALA A 184 -19.95 -7.43 6.66
CA ALA A 184 -20.84 -8.58 6.77
C ALA A 184 -22.01 -8.52 5.77
N SER A 185 -22.69 -7.37 5.69
CA SER A 185 -23.89 -7.19 4.86
C SER A 185 -23.61 -7.08 3.35
N THR A 186 -22.36 -6.87 2.91
CA THR A 186 -22.04 -6.62 1.50
C THR A 186 -20.99 -7.56 0.88
N MET A 187 -20.13 -8.18 1.69
CA MET A 187 -18.96 -8.95 1.25
C MET A 187 -18.98 -10.47 1.61
N PRO A 188 -20.10 -11.22 1.52
CA PRO A 188 -20.20 -12.60 2.02
C PRO A 188 -19.33 -13.65 1.30
N LYS A 189 -18.53 -13.24 0.31
CA LYS A 189 -17.56 -14.07 -0.43
C LYS A 189 -16.12 -13.93 0.06
N LEU A 190 -15.85 -13.09 1.07
CA LEU A 190 -14.50 -12.94 1.62
C LEU A 190 -13.95 -14.29 2.09
N ARG A 191 -12.70 -14.53 1.71
CA ARG A 191 -11.86 -15.68 2.11
C ARG A 191 -10.80 -15.26 3.12
N HIS A 192 -10.29 -14.04 2.99
CA HIS A 192 -9.22 -13.50 3.81
C HIS A 192 -9.64 -12.13 4.33
N LEU A 193 -9.74 -11.98 5.65
CA LEU A 193 -10.08 -10.71 6.27
C LEU A 193 -9.07 -10.37 7.38
N GLU A 194 -8.45 -9.21 7.28
CA GLU A 194 -7.61 -8.64 8.33
C GLU A 194 -8.25 -7.35 8.85
N VAL A 195 -8.75 -7.39 10.09
CA VAL A 195 -9.49 -6.31 10.78
C VAL A 195 -8.89 -6.10 12.17
N ALA A 196 -7.63 -5.65 12.18
CA ALA A 196 -6.76 -5.61 13.36
C ALA A 196 -6.58 -4.18 13.92
N TYR A 197 -6.46 -4.09 15.25
CA TYR A 197 -6.36 -2.86 16.05
C TYR A 197 -7.52 -1.86 15.82
N LEU A 198 -8.71 -2.40 15.54
CA LEU A 198 -9.97 -1.67 15.45
C LEU A 198 -10.76 -1.80 16.75
N LEU A 199 -11.67 -0.85 17.02
CA LEU A 199 -12.60 -0.92 18.16
C LEU A 199 -13.81 -1.83 17.89
N LEU A 200 -13.54 -3.06 17.44
CA LEU A 200 -14.54 -4.10 17.25
C LEU A 200 -14.90 -4.79 18.56
N THR A 201 -16.18 -5.10 18.71
CA THR A 201 -16.68 -5.97 19.78
C THR A 201 -16.81 -7.41 19.30
N THR A 202 -17.03 -8.32 20.24
CA THR A 202 -17.41 -9.71 19.94
C THR A 202 -18.66 -9.80 19.03
N HIS A 203 -19.58 -8.83 19.10
CA HIS A 203 -20.81 -8.83 18.29
C HIS A 203 -20.52 -8.51 16.81
N GLY A 204 -19.76 -7.45 16.50
CA GLY A 204 -19.36 -7.13 15.13
C GLY A 204 -18.62 -8.28 14.44
N VAL A 205 -17.68 -8.92 15.13
CA VAL A 205 -16.95 -10.10 14.60
C VAL A 205 -17.87 -11.30 14.40
N LEU A 206 -18.80 -11.57 15.31
CA LEU A 206 -19.77 -12.66 15.14
C LEU A 206 -20.73 -12.41 13.97
N GLU A 207 -21.05 -11.17 13.63
CA GLU A 207 -21.90 -10.86 12.47
C GLU A 207 -21.13 -10.98 11.14
N ILE A 208 -19.84 -10.60 11.09
CA ILE A 208 -18.96 -10.96 9.95
C ILE A 208 -18.97 -12.47 9.73
N LEU A 209 -18.79 -13.25 10.80
CA LEU A 209 -18.83 -14.71 10.74
C LEU A 209 -20.23 -15.25 10.42
N SER A 210 -21.30 -14.55 10.78
CA SER A 210 -22.68 -14.94 10.44
C SER A 210 -22.89 -14.95 8.92
N GLN A 211 -22.37 -13.93 8.21
CA GLN A 211 -22.56 -13.76 6.76
C GLN A 211 -21.44 -14.35 5.88
N CYS A 212 -20.17 -14.18 6.26
CA CYS A 212 -18.99 -14.58 5.46
C CYS A 212 -18.68 -16.08 5.62
N LYS A 213 -19.54 -16.96 5.09
CA LYS A 213 -19.44 -18.42 5.26
C LYS A 213 -18.28 -19.11 4.53
N VAL A 214 -17.58 -18.41 3.65
CA VAL A 214 -16.40 -18.95 2.92
C VAL A 214 -15.08 -18.35 3.42
N LEU A 215 -15.08 -17.75 4.61
CA LEU A 215 -13.88 -17.17 5.22
C LEU A 215 -12.91 -18.28 5.66
N ASP A 216 -11.72 -18.30 5.06
CA ASP A 216 -10.63 -19.24 5.34
C ASP A 216 -9.66 -18.65 6.39
N PHE A 217 -9.51 -17.32 6.44
CA PHE A 217 -8.65 -16.60 7.39
C PHE A 217 -9.29 -15.31 7.94
N LEU A 218 -9.14 -15.10 9.26
CA LEU A 218 -9.55 -13.90 10.00
C LEU A 218 -8.43 -13.43 10.94
N ASP A 219 -8.00 -12.17 10.84
CA ASP A 219 -7.15 -11.51 11.84
C ASP A 219 -7.92 -10.42 12.60
N VAL A 220 -7.91 -10.52 13.92
CA VAL A 220 -8.54 -9.59 14.88
C VAL A 220 -7.55 -9.15 15.97
N ARG A 221 -6.22 -9.28 15.75
CA ARG A 221 -5.18 -8.82 16.69
C ARG A 221 -5.41 -7.38 17.13
N GLY A 222 -5.30 -7.11 18.42
CA GLY A 222 -5.48 -5.77 19.00
C GLY A 222 -6.93 -5.31 19.13
N CYS A 223 -7.92 -6.11 18.74
CA CYS A 223 -9.34 -5.81 18.94
C CYS A 223 -9.78 -6.31 20.34
N TRP A 224 -9.38 -5.59 21.39
CA TRP A 224 -9.36 -6.10 22.78
C TRP A 224 -10.72 -6.50 23.39
N GLU A 225 -11.85 -6.02 22.84
CA GLU A 225 -13.21 -6.41 23.27
C GLU A 225 -13.82 -7.59 22.46
N VAL A 226 -13.03 -8.19 21.59
CA VAL A 226 -13.34 -9.46 20.92
C VAL A 226 -12.99 -10.62 21.86
N LYS A 227 -13.97 -11.50 22.12
CA LYS A 227 -13.88 -12.66 23.04
C LYS A 227 -14.51 -13.87 22.34
N LEU A 228 -13.72 -14.55 21.52
CA LEU A 228 -14.16 -15.68 20.70
C LEU A 228 -13.91 -17.00 21.43
N ASP A 229 -14.92 -17.87 21.51
CA ASP A 229 -14.77 -19.25 21.95
C ASP A 229 -14.34 -20.11 20.75
N GLU A 230 -13.12 -20.65 20.80
CA GLU A 230 -12.56 -21.52 19.76
C GLU A 230 -13.44 -22.74 19.45
N ARG A 231 -14.20 -23.26 20.42
CA ARG A 231 -15.11 -24.40 20.21
C ARG A 231 -16.30 -24.00 19.34
N LEU A 232 -16.93 -22.87 19.67
CA LEU A 232 -18.05 -22.32 18.90
C LEU A 232 -17.62 -21.88 17.49
N LEU A 233 -16.35 -21.49 17.33
CA LEU A 233 -15.74 -21.27 16.01
C LEU A 233 -15.56 -22.59 15.25
N GLN A 234 -14.92 -23.60 15.84
CA GLN A 234 -14.66 -24.89 15.20
C GLN A 234 -15.96 -25.63 14.81
N GLU A 235 -17.00 -25.56 15.63
CA GLU A 235 -18.33 -26.14 15.35
C GLU A 235 -19.02 -25.48 14.13
N LYS A 236 -18.80 -24.19 13.88
CA LYS A 236 -19.49 -23.42 12.83
C LYS A 236 -18.64 -23.16 11.58
N HIS A 237 -17.32 -23.16 11.73
CA HIS A 237 -16.33 -22.72 10.74
C HIS A 237 -15.03 -23.56 10.86
N ALA A 238 -15.14 -24.89 10.74
CA ALA A 238 -14.07 -25.84 11.06
C ALA A 238 -12.72 -25.65 10.33
N ASN A 239 -12.69 -24.90 9.22
CA ASN A 239 -11.48 -24.59 8.43
C ASN A 239 -10.94 -23.17 8.66
N LEU A 240 -11.64 -22.32 9.43
CA LEU A 240 -11.27 -20.91 9.60
C LEU A 240 -10.04 -20.80 10.52
N LYS A 241 -8.96 -20.24 9.98
CA LYS A 241 -7.80 -19.83 10.78
C LYS A 241 -8.05 -18.43 11.35
N VAL A 242 -8.20 -18.32 12.68
CA VAL A 242 -8.27 -17.04 13.39
C VAL A 242 -6.88 -16.65 13.93
N LEU A 243 -6.57 -15.36 13.96
CA LEU A 243 -5.39 -14.77 14.57
C LEU A 243 -5.80 -13.61 15.48
N GLY A 244 -5.16 -13.50 16.65
CA GLY A 244 -5.61 -12.61 17.72
C GLY A 244 -6.79 -13.21 18.53
N PRO A 245 -7.52 -12.41 19.33
CA PRO A 245 -7.41 -10.96 19.44
C PRO A 245 -6.23 -10.47 20.29
N HIS A 246 -5.71 -11.29 21.20
CA HIS A 246 -4.47 -10.97 21.92
C HIS A 246 -3.28 -10.89 20.95
N VAL A 247 -2.51 -9.81 21.05
CA VAL A 247 -1.20 -9.71 20.40
C VAL A 247 -0.22 -10.54 21.23
N VAL A 248 0.26 -11.66 20.69
CA VAL A 248 1.35 -12.42 21.30
C VAL A 248 2.66 -11.83 20.79
N ASP A 249 3.12 -10.75 21.42
CA ASP A 249 4.42 -10.16 21.09
C ASP A 249 5.52 -11.09 21.58
N SER A 250 6.24 -11.72 20.65
CA SER A 250 7.40 -12.58 20.93
C SER A 250 8.63 -11.81 21.45
N TYR A 251 8.42 -10.59 21.96
CA TYR A 251 9.37 -9.72 22.64
C TYR A 251 8.98 -9.41 24.09
N GLU A 252 7.82 -9.85 24.59
CA GLU A 252 7.48 -9.81 26.03
C GLU A 252 8.21 -10.91 26.83
N GLY A 253 9.49 -11.13 26.52
CA GLY A 253 10.40 -12.01 27.23
C GLY A 253 11.76 -11.32 27.40
N SER A 254 12.13 -11.03 28.66
CA SER A 254 13.44 -10.49 29.08
C SER A 254 13.89 -9.18 28.42
N PHE A 255 13.28 -8.04 28.82
CA PHE A 255 13.96 -6.73 28.75
C PHE A 255 13.71 -5.78 29.94
N TRP A 256 12.81 -6.12 30.87
CA TRP A 256 12.49 -5.25 32.04
C TRP A 256 13.05 -5.74 33.38
N ASP A 257 13.76 -6.88 33.41
CA ASP A 257 14.23 -7.56 34.64
C ASP A 257 15.77 -7.59 34.81
N ASP A 258 16.54 -6.74 34.14
CA ASP A 258 17.97 -6.55 34.48
C ASP A 258 18.53 -5.16 34.10
N TYR A 259 18.19 -4.13 34.89
CA TYR A 259 19.04 -2.92 35.05
C TYR A 259 18.67 -2.13 36.31
N SER A 260 18.68 -2.80 37.47
CA SER A 260 18.37 -2.19 38.77
C SER A 260 19.55 -2.19 39.75
N ASP A 261 20.74 -1.77 39.29
CA ASP A 261 21.73 -1.19 40.19
C ASP A 261 22.67 -0.19 39.48
N TYR A 262 23.30 0.69 40.29
CA TYR A 262 24.17 1.84 39.99
C TYR A 262 23.57 3.23 40.25
N SER A 263 23.23 3.47 41.51
CA SER A 263 23.31 4.82 42.09
C SER A 263 24.73 5.08 42.60
N ASP A 264 25.41 6.13 42.11
CA ASP A 264 25.65 7.34 42.93
C ASP A 264 26.29 8.51 42.11
N SER A 265 25.99 9.74 42.54
CA SER A 265 26.83 10.95 42.53
C SER A 265 27.36 11.55 41.22
N SER A 266 26.63 12.56 40.73
CA SER A 266 27.11 13.91 40.36
C SER A 266 28.15 14.06 39.21
N SER A 267 28.07 15.07 38.35
CA SER A 267 27.59 16.44 38.59
C SER A 267 27.27 17.18 37.27
N VAL A 268 26.54 18.30 37.40
CA VAL A 268 26.58 19.52 36.57
C VAL A 268 27.08 19.38 35.12
N TYR A 269 26.20 19.63 34.14
CA TYR A 269 26.36 20.79 33.24
C TYR A 269 25.01 21.23 32.65
N SER A 270 24.61 22.45 32.98
CA SER A 270 23.49 23.15 32.35
C SER A 270 24.04 23.99 31.19
N TRP A 271 23.46 23.86 30.00
CA TRP A 271 23.67 24.79 28.90
C TRP A 271 22.33 25.21 28.30
N ALA A 272 21.98 26.47 28.53
CA ALA A 272 20.80 27.13 28.00
C ALA A 272 21.23 28.15 26.93
N PHE A 273 20.26 28.58 26.12
CA PHE A 273 20.30 29.75 25.22
C PHE A 273 21.59 30.05 24.44
N MET A 274 21.50 29.92 23.11
CA MET A 274 22.05 30.92 22.21
C MET A 274 20.97 31.34 21.21
N GLU A 275 20.67 32.63 21.19
CA GLU A 275 19.94 33.34 20.14
C GLU A 275 20.96 33.81 19.09
N ASP A 276 20.56 33.98 17.82
CA ASP A 276 21.34 34.75 16.84
C ASP A 276 20.47 35.20 15.65
N GLU A 277 20.86 36.30 14.99
CA GLU A 277 20.11 37.02 13.93
C GLU A 277 21.02 37.29 12.68
N VAL A 278 20.55 37.71 11.49
CA VAL A 278 19.17 38.12 11.08
C VAL A 278 18.65 37.16 9.97
N GLU A 279 18.14 37.47 8.76
CA GLU A 279 17.87 38.68 7.97
C GLU A 279 16.67 38.45 7.02
N VAL A 280 16.05 39.51 6.50
CA VAL A 280 14.89 39.46 5.58
C VAL A 280 15.26 40.04 4.21
N TYR A 281 14.80 39.41 3.13
CA TYR A 281 14.63 40.10 1.84
C TYR A 281 13.32 39.69 1.14
N GLU A 282 12.50 40.69 0.81
CA GLU A 282 11.39 40.55 -0.12
C GLU A 282 11.83 40.87 -1.54
N ALA A 283 11.32 40.14 -2.53
CA ALA A 283 11.29 40.56 -3.93
C ALA A 283 10.14 39.83 -4.63
N GLY A 284 9.32 40.57 -5.38
CA GLY A 284 8.26 40.01 -6.22
C GLY A 284 8.01 40.88 -7.44
N SER A 285 7.51 40.27 -8.52
CA SER A 285 6.71 40.90 -9.58
C SER A 285 6.29 39.82 -10.61
N ASP A 286 4.98 39.51 -10.62
CA ASP A 286 4.07 39.59 -11.77
C ASP A 286 4.38 38.88 -13.13
N ASP A 287 3.47 37.93 -13.43
CA ASP A 287 2.65 37.82 -14.66
C ASP A 287 3.06 36.98 -15.90
N ASP A 288 2.01 36.61 -16.64
CA ASP A 288 1.88 36.04 -18.00
C ASP A 288 2.43 34.63 -18.35
N GLY A 289 1.63 33.82 -19.07
CA GLY A 289 2.16 32.67 -19.82
C GLY A 289 1.30 31.39 -20.00
N ASP A 290 0.05 31.48 -20.45
CA ASP A 290 -0.77 30.29 -20.76
C ASP A 290 -0.34 29.62 -22.10
N ILE A 291 0.43 28.53 -22.06
CA ILE A 291 0.83 27.74 -23.25
C ILE A 291 0.72 26.23 -23.00
N TRP A 292 -0.37 25.64 -23.47
CA TRP A 292 -0.49 24.19 -23.65
C TRP A 292 0.14 23.77 -24.99
N GLY A 293 1.23 23.00 -24.94
CA GLY A 293 1.97 22.53 -26.11
C GLY A 293 2.71 21.22 -25.84
N ASP A 294 2.80 20.37 -26.86
CA ASP A 294 3.06 18.92 -26.74
C ASP A 294 4.55 18.51 -26.47
N ASP A 295 4.76 17.21 -26.28
CA ASP A 295 6.05 16.48 -26.45
C ASP A 295 7.22 16.74 -25.46
N ARG A 296 7.02 17.34 -24.27
CA ARG A 296 8.11 17.53 -23.24
C ARG A 296 7.92 16.85 -21.87
N ALA A 297 7.06 15.86 -21.76
CA ALA A 297 6.60 15.28 -20.47
C ALA A 297 7.64 14.61 -19.53
N LEU A 298 8.96 14.63 -19.84
CA LEU A 298 10.02 14.02 -19.01
C LEU A 298 11.17 14.94 -18.59
N GLU A 299 11.35 16.13 -19.19
CA GLU A 299 12.53 16.97 -18.91
C GLU A 299 12.55 17.57 -17.49
N GLY A 300 11.40 17.59 -16.80
CA GLY A 300 11.27 18.10 -15.43
C GLY A 300 10.90 17.04 -14.38
N LEU A 301 11.01 15.75 -14.66
CA LEU A 301 10.73 14.67 -13.68
C LEU A 301 12.03 14.10 -13.11
N GLU A 302 12.77 14.91 -12.35
CA GLU A 302 13.99 14.46 -11.68
C GLU A 302 13.67 13.57 -10.48
N VAL A 303 13.36 12.29 -10.73
CA VAL A 303 13.14 11.29 -9.68
C VAL A 303 14.49 10.96 -9.02
N ARG A 304 14.88 11.77 -8.02
CA ARG A 304 16.09 11.55 -7.21
C ARG A 304 15.89 10.37 -6.26
N PHE A 305 16.16 9.17 -6.76
CA PHE A 305 16.41 8.00 -5.93
C PHE A 305 17.72 8.21 -5.17
N TYR A 306 17.64 8.51 -3.86
CA TYR A 306 18.83 8.69 -3.03
C TYR A 306 19.56 7.35 -2.87
N GLY A 307 20.80 7.29 -3.35
CA GLY A 307 21.57 6.06 -3.52
C GLY A 307 22.08 5.41 -2.24
N GLY A 308 21.19 4.79 -1.46
CA GLY A 308 21.54 3.81 -0.42
C GLY A 308 21.91 2.46 -1.04
N GLY A 309 22.99 2.41 -1.83
CA GLY A 309 23.33 1.24 -2.63
C GLY A 309 23.94 0.09 -1.84
N PHE A 310 23.17 -0.97 -1.59
CA PHE A 310 23.72 -2.30 -1.30
C PHE A 310 23.02 -3.40 -2.09
N ASN A 311 23.79 -4.00 -3.00
CA ASN A 311 23.46 -5.26 -3.65
C ASN A 311 23.67 -6.44 -2.68
N GLN A 312 22.99 -7.56 -2.93
CA GLN A 312 23.36 -8.90 -2.43
C GLN A 312 23.48 -9.07 -0.89
N ALA A 313 22.35 -8.97 -0.16
CA ALA A 313 22.32 -9.20 1.30
C ALA A 313 21.26 -10.22 1.80
N PHE A 314 20.52 -10.93 0.92
CA PHE A 314 19.51 -11.91 1.34
C PHE A 314 19.64 -13.35 0.80
N SER A 315 20.72 -13.67 0.07
CA SER A 315 21.11 -15.05 -0.22
C SER A 315 21.86 -15.68 0.98
N GLY A 316 21.27 -15.63 2.18
CA GLY A 316 22.00 -15.85 3.44
C GLY A 316 21.32 -16.71 4.52
N PHE A 317 19.98 -16.79 4.55
CA PHE A 317 19.28 -17.53 5.62
C PHE A 317 18.66 -18.83 5.12
N ARG A 318 19.33 -19.94 5.44
CA ARG A 318 18.69 -21.27 5.44
C ARG A 318 17.64 -21.31 6.54
N TRP A 319 16.46 -21.82 6.20
CA TRP A 319 15.53 -22.36 7.20
C TRP A 319 16.24 -23.44 8.03
N PRO A 320 16.09 -23.47 9.37
CA PRO A 320 16.49 -24.63 10.15
C PRO A 320 15.60 -25.83 9.75
N ALA A 321 16.19 -27.02 9.66
CA ALA A 321 15.43 -28.24 9.43
C ALA A 321 14.67 -28.62 10.71
N SER A 322 13.42 -29.08 10.56
CA SER A 322 12.59 -29.57 11.66
C SER A 322 13.21 -30.81 12.33
N PRO A 323 13.24 -30.85 13.67
CA PRO A 323 13.06 -32.08 14.44
C PRO A 323 11.65 -32.67 14.21
#